data_AF-J0KLV1-F1
#
_entry.id   AF-J0KLV1-F1
#
_cell.length_a   1.000
_cell.length_b   1.000
_cell.length_c   1.000
_cell.angle_alpha   90.00
_cell.angle_beta   90.00
_cell.angle_gamma   90.00
#
_symmetry.space_group_name_H-M   'P 1'
#
loop_
_entity.id
_entity.type
_entity.pdbx_description
1 polymer ?
#
loop_
_entity_poly.entity_id
_entity_poly.type
_entity_poly.pdbx_seq_one_letter_code
_entity_poly.pdbx_strand_id
1 'polypeptide(L)'
;MMLRKTAAAFAFVAGAVMMLPAHAADPAVFDAATGRLRFPILQIDGNLKFRDVVIQLVSPGQLRLNDSSVGADISFTSAGNVLRIPQLNFGGTLYPAVSLTGPGFSLVSFGDVVIDAGTPSNATLDIRVTAQGTPVPLITINNMPKPANQAAFCSDPALQQTVLQNAGAAQATWTMSTCTFSGNTGRMTGTLTLTTPVAAAVSIVADFTYR
;
A
#
# COMPACT_ATOMS: atom_id res chain seq x y z
N MET A 1 25.64 47.61 -53.77
CA MET A 1 26.60 46.95 -52.86
C MET A 1 26.02 47.00 -51.45
N MET A 2 25.46 45.88 -51.00
CA MET A 2 25.40 45.35 -49.62
C MET A 2 25.05 46.30 -48.43
N LEU A 3 23.89 46.10 -47.77
CA LEU A 3 23.71 45.36 -46.48
C LEU A 3 24.05 46.25 -45.25
N ARG A 4 23.17 46.55 -44.27
CA ARG A 4 22.49 45.62 -43.34
C ARG A 4 21.37 46.30 -42.54
N LYS A 5 20.31 45.53 -42.30
CA LYS A 5 19.27 45.69 -41.28
C LYS A 5 19.83 45.50 -39.87
N THR A 6 19.24 46.10 -38.84
CA THR A 6 19.13 45.50 -37.50
C THR A 6 17.91 46.09 -36.78
N ALA A 7 16.89 45.25 -36.61
CA ALA A 7 15.75 45.49 -35.74
C ALA A 7 16.05 44.84 -34.38
N ALA A 8 15.72 45.54 -33.30
CA ALA A 8 15.85 45.05 -31.93
C ALA A 8 14.84 43.93 -31.66
N ALA A 9 15.33 42.80 -31.16
CA ALA A 9 14.54 41.65 -30.76
C ALA A 9 14.00 41.83 -29.34
N PHE A 10 12.69 41.65 -29.18
CA PHE A 10 12.03 41.43 -27.90
C PHE A 10 12.45 40.06 -27.35
N ALA A 11 13.04 40.06 -26.14
CA ALA A 11 13.33 38.83 -25.41
C ALA A 11 12.03 38.32 -24.73
N PHE A 12 11.48 37.23 -25.24
CA PHE A 12 10.48 36.41 -24.54
C PHE A 12 11.19 35.56 -23.49
N VAL A 13 10.91 35.79 -22.21
CA VAL A 13 11.27 34.88 -21.12
C VAL A 13 10.26 33.73 -21.13
N ALA A 14 10.60 32.64 -21.81
CA ALA A 14 9.87 31.38 -21.71
C ALA A 14 10.27 30.70 -20.39
N GLY A 15 9.44 30.85 -19.36
CA GLY A 15 9.50 30.02 -18.17
C GLY A 15 9.14 28.58 -18.51
N ALA A 16 10.15 27.76 -18.77
CA ALA A 16 9.98 26.32 -18.86
C ALA A 16 9.67 25.79 -17.45
N VAL A 17 8.38 25.63 -17.14
CA VAL A 17 7.97 24.73 -16.07
C VAL A 17 8.33 23.33 -16.56
N MET A 18 9.44 22.80 -16.05
CA MET A 18 9.79 21.39 -16.24
C MET A 18 8.68 20.57 -15.57
N MET A 19 7.71 20.12 -16.35
CA MET A 19 6.84 19.02 -15.95
C MET A 19 7.77 17.81 -15.77
N LEU A 20 8.07 17.51 -14.50
CA LEU A 20 8.64 16.23 -14.13
C LEU A 20 7.77 15.14 -14.76
N PRO A 21 8.35 14.09 -15.37
CA PRO A 21 7.56 12.96 -15.81
C PRO A 21 6.92 12.38 -14.55
N ALA A 22 5.60 12.58 -14.43
CA ALA A 22 4.76 11.81 -13.53
C ALA A 22 5.15 10.35 -13.78
N HIS A 23 5.74 9.71 -12.77
CA HIS A 23 6.13 8.32 -12.87
C HIS A 23 4.84 7.59 -13.22
N ALA A 24 4.78 7.02 -14.43
CA ALA A 24 3.62 6.24 -14.85
C ALA A 24 3.59 5.04 -13.92
N ALA A 25 2.77 5.12 -12.87
CA ALA A 25 2.46 4.00 -12.02
C ALA A 25 2.00 2.86 -12.95
N ASP A 26 2.57 1.68 -12.78
CA ASP A 26 2.19 0.52 -13.58
C ASP A 26 0.65 0.41 -13.61
N PRO A 27 0.04 0.20 -14.80
CA PRO A 27 -1.40 0.22 -14.91
C PRO A 27 -2.02 -0.92 -14.11
N ALA A 28 -3.17 -0.66 -13.48
CA ALA A 28 -4.00 -1.73 -12.98
C ALA A 28 -4.42 -2.64 -14.14
N VAL A 29 -4.56 -3.94 -13.91
CA VAL A 29 -4.95 -4.89 -14.96
C VAL A 29 -6.26 -5.56 -14.58
N PHE A 30 -7.26 -5.49 -15.46
CA PHE A 30 -8.50 -6.25 -15.32
C PHE A 30 -8.50 -7.48 -16.23
N ASP A 31 -8.68 -8.64 -15.64
CA ASP A 31 -8.91 -9.90 -16.35
C ASP A 31 -10.42 -10.20 -16.40
N ALA A 32 -10.99 -10.09 -17.60
CA ALA A 32 -12.41 -10.32 -17.85
C ALA A 32 -12.83 -11.78 -17.60
N ALA A 33 -11.93 -12.75 -17.83
CA ALA A 33 -12.25 -14.17 -17.74
C ALA A 33 -12.44 -14.60 -16.29
N THR A 34 -11.63 -14.02 -15.39
CA THR A 34 -11.71 -14.30 -13.96
C THR A 34 -12.47 -13.23 -13.18
N GLY A 35 -12.72 -12.06 -13.75
CA GLY A 35 -13.30 -10.90 -13.06
C GLY A 35 -12.34 -10.26 -12.04
N ARG A 36 -11.03 -10.49 -12.18
CA ARG A 36 -10.02 -10.03 -11.23
C ARG A 36 -9.37 -8.73 -11.66
N LEU A 37 -9.29 -7.79 -10.72
CA LEU A 37 -8.50 -6.56 -10.83
C LEU A 37 -7.19 -6.76 -10.06
N ARG A 38 -6.08 -6.46 -10.73
CA ARG A 38 -4.72 -6.50 -10.16
C ARG A 38 -4.18 -5.08 -10.08
N PHE A 39 -3.68 -4.71 -8.90
CA PHE A 39 -3.07 -3.41 -8.64
C PHE A 39 -1.61 -3.62 -8.22
N PRO A 40 -0.65 -2.95 -8.87
CA PRO A 40 0.74 -3.01 -8.45
C PRO A 40 0.92 -2.36 -7.08
N ILE A 41 0.28 -1.21 -6.86
CA ILE A 41 0.14 -0.57 -5.55
C ILE A 41 -1.29 -0.06 -5.42
N LEU A 42 -1.94 -0.31 -4.28
CA LEU A 42 -3.25 0.23 -3.91
C LEU A 42 -3.13 0.98 -2.59
N GLN A 43 -3.48 2.27 -2.62
CA GLN A 43 -3.62 3.08 -1.42
C GLN A 43 -5.04 2.98 -0.86
N ILE A 44 -5.19 2.87 0.46
CA ILE A 44 -6.47 2.81 1.16
C ILE A 44 -6.52 3.99 2.13
N ASP A 45 -7.57 4.80 2.01
CA ASP A 45 -7.87 5.95 2.88
C ASP A 45 -6.69 6.90 3.11
N GLY A 46 -5.86 7.06 2.08
CA GLY A 46 -4.75 8.02 2.06
C GLY A 46 -3.47 7.59 2.81
N ASN A 47 -3.52 6.59 3.70
CA ASN A 47 -2.37 6.30 4.58
C ASN A 47 -1.80 4.88 4.43
N LEU A 48 -2.58 3.92 3.92
CA LEU A 48 -2.15 2.53 3.84
C LEU A 48 -1.92 2.16 2.39
N LYS A 49 -0.71 1.76 2.00
CA LYS A 49 -0.44 1.26 0.65
C LYS A 49 -0.19 -0.25 0.70
N PHE A 50 -0.67 -0.97 -0.31
CA PHE A 50 -0.52 -2.41 -0.45
C PHE A 50 0.01 -2.71 -1.83
N ARG A 51 0.94 -3.66 -1.96
CA ARG A 51 1.55 -4.10 -3.21
C ARG A 51 0.87 -5.36 -3.71
N ASP A 52 0.85 -5.54 -5.03
CA ASP A 52 0.39 -6.76 -5.71
C ASP A 52 -1.02 -7.20 -5.25
N VAL A 53 -1.90 -6.21 -5.07
CA VAL A 53 -3.26 -6.46 -4.61
C VAL A 53 -4.08 -7.04 -5.74
N VAL A 54 -4.77 -8.14 -5.46
CA VAL A 54 -5.73 -8.75 -6.36
C VAL A 54 -7.08 -8.76 -5.68
N ILE A 55 -8.06 -8.14 -6.32
CA ILE A 55 -9.46 -8.20 -5.90
C ILE A 55 -10.28 -8.92 -6.97
N GLN A 56 -11.32 -9.61 -6.53
CA GLN A 56 -12.36 -10.13 -7.39
C GLN A 56 -13.47 -9.09 -7.43
N LEU A 57 -13.74 -8.53 -8.60
CA LEU A 57 -14.85 -7.62 -8.78
C LEU A 57 -16.15 -8.44 -8.89
N VAL A 58 -17.08 -8.21 -7.96
CA VAL A 58 -18.40 -8.83 -7.93
C VAL A 58 -19.42 -7.93 -8.62
N SER A 59 -19.30 -6.62 -8.41
CA SER A 59 -20.05 -5.58 -9.11
C SER A 59 -19.17 -4.35 -9.32
N PRO A 60 -19.10 -3.78 -10.53
CA PRO A 60 -18.32 -2.57 -10.78
C PRO A 60 -18.94 -1.31 -10.16
N GLY A 61 -20.19 -1.35 -9.70
CA GLY A 61 -20.92 -0.15 -9.31
C GLY A 61 -21.10 0.80 -10.49
N GLN A 62 -20.98 2.11 -10.25
CA GLN A 62 -20.97 3.12 -11.31
C GLN A 62 -19.55 3.35 -11.84
N LEU A 63 -19.33 3.00 -13.10
CA LEU A 63 -18.08 3.25 -13.83
C LEU A 63 -18.08 4.66 -14.43
N ARG A 64 -16.99 5.41 -14.22
CA ARG A 64 -16.68 6.62 -14.99
C ARG A 64 -15.29 6.50 -15.60
N LEU A 65 -15.18 6.96 -16.84
CA LEU A 65 -13.93 7.08 -17.58
C LEU A 65 -13.55 8.55 -17.67
N ASN A 66 -12.25 8.85 -17.74
CA ASN A 66 -11.73 10.22 -17.77
C ASN A 66 -12.22 11.07 -16.57
N ASP A 67 -12.36 10.46 -15.39
CA ASP A 67 -12.81 11.16 -14.19
C ASP A 67 -11.70 12.08 -13.68
N SER A 68 -11.93 13.40 -13.72
CA SER A 68 -10.97 14.43 -13.31
C SER A 68 -10.58 14.37 -11.84
N SER A 69 -11.31 13.63 -11.02
CA SER A 69 -11.00 13.43 -9.61
C SER A 69 -9.93 12.34 -9.39
N VAL A 70 -9.63 11.51 -10.39
CA VAL A 70 -8.60 10.49 -10.27
C VAL A 70 -7.22 11.14 -10.16
N GLY A 71 -6.52 10.84 -9.06
CA GLY A 71 -5.17 11.35 -8.79
C GLY A 71 -4.09 10.54 -9.51
N ALA A 72 -2.85 10.70 -9.07
CA ALA A 72 -1.70 9.99 -9.63
C ALA A 72 -1.59 8.52 -9.17
N ASP A 73 -2.17 8.20 -8.01
CA ASP A 73 -2.09 6.88 -7.38
C ASP A 73 -3.41 6.10 -7.49
N ILE A 74 -3.31 4.77 -7.59
CA ILE A 74 -4.47 3.89 -7.44
C ILE A 74 -4.90 3.94 -5.98
N SER A 75 -6.16 4.29 -5.74
CA SER A 75 -6.65 4.50 -4.38
C SER A 75 -8.08 4.01 -4.18
N PHE A 76 -8.34 3.44 -3.01
CA PHE A 76 -9.66 3.12 -2.52
C PHE A 76 -9.98 4.03 -1.32
N THR A 77 -11.09 4.74 -1.40
CA THR A 77 -11.61 5.54 -0.28
C THR A 77 -12.86 4.87 0.26
N SER A 78 -12.80 4.42 1.51
CA SER A 78 -13.93 3.83 2.21
C SER A 78 -15.04 4.84 2.43
N ALA A 79 -14.68 6.10 2.70
CA ALA A 79 -15.58 7.24 2.67
C ALA A 79 -16.10 7.47 1.24
N GLY A 80 -17.34 7.06 0.98
CA GLY A 80 -17.98 7.13 -0.34
C GLY A 80 -17.79 5.88 -1.21
N ASN A 81 -17.08 4.85 -0.73
CA ASN A 81 -16.82 3.60 -1.44
C ASN A 81 -16.39 3.83 -2.90
N VAL A 82 -15.25 4.50 -3.09
CA VAL A 82 -14.75 4.87 -4.43
C VAL A 82 -13.38 4.27 -4.66
N LEU A 83 -13.24 3.51 -5.75
CA LEU A 83 -11.96 3.04 -6.27
C LEU A 83 -11.54 3.93 -7.44
N ARG A 84 -10.35 4.54 -7.37
CA ARG A 84 -9.77 5.41 -8.39
C ARG A 84 -8.54 4.76 -8.97
N ILE A 85 -8.46 4.73 -10.29
CA ILE A 85 -7.46 4.00 -11.06
C ILE A 85 -6.93 4.95 -12.14
N PRO A 86 -5.69 5.47 -12.02
CA PRO A 86 -5.10 6.40 -12.97
C PRO A 86 -4.98 5.83 -14.38
N GLN A 87 -4.61 4.54 -14.48
CA GLN A 87 -4.59 3.80 -15.74
C GLN A 87 -5.05 2.37 -15.51
N LEU A 88 -6.02 1.93 -16.30
CA LEU A 88 -6.55 0.57 -16.30
C LEU A 88 -6.28 -0.10 -17.65
N ASN A 89 -5.56 -1.21 -17.65
CA ASN A 89 -5.44 -2.10 -18.80
C ASN A 89 -6.58 -3.13 -18.77
N PHE A 90 -7.39 -3.14 -19.82
CA PHE A 90 -8.44 -4.12 -20.04
C PHE A 90 -8.32 -4.71 -21.44
N GLY A 91 -8.05 -6.02 -21.52
CA GLY A 91 -7.93 -6.72 -22.80
C GLY A 91 -6.86 -6.12 -23.73
N GLY A 92 -5.80 -5.50 -23.18
CA GLY A 92 -4.75 -4.83 -23.95
C GLY A 92 -5.04 -3.36 -24.27
N THR A 93 -6.22 -2.84 -23.92
CA THR A 93 -6.58 -1.42 -24.11
C THR A 93 -6.37 -0.65 -22.80
N LEU A 94 -5.68 0.49 -22.87
CA LEU A 94 -5.46 1.37 -21.72
C LEU A 94 -6.57 2.42 -21.62
N TYR A 95 -7.23 2.47 -20.47
CA TYR A 95 -8.23 3.44 -20.09
C TYR A 95 -7.65 4.39 -19.04
N PRO A 96 -7.54 5.69 -19.33
CA PRO A 96 -7.06 6.67 -18.36
C PRO A 96 -8.17 7.10 -17.40
N ALA A 97 -7.76 7.45 -16.18
CA ALA A 97 -8.58 8.07 -15.13
C ALA A 97 -9.94 7.38 -14.94
N VAL A 98 -9.90 6.12 -14.55
CA VAL A 98 -11.09 5.30 -14.28
C VAL A 98 -11.48 5.40 -12.82
N SER A 99 -12.76 5.59 -12.55
CA SER A 99 -13.30 5.50 -11.19
C SER A 99 -14.50 4.56 -11.12
N LEU A 100 -14.58 3.80 -10.04
CA LEU A 100 -15.73 2.98 -9.69
C LEU A 100 -16.35 3.51 -8.39
N THR A 101 -17.61 3.93 -8.44
CA THR A 101 -18.37 4.37 -7.26
C THR A 101 -19.33 3.27 -6.82
N GLY A 102 -19.28 2.90 -5.55
CA GLY A 102 -20.05 1.78 -5.03
C GLY A 102 -19.65 0.39 -5.57
N PRO A 103 -18.36 0.08 -5.83
CA PRO A 103 -17.99 -1.24 -6.28
C PRO A 103 -18.24 -2.28 -5.17
N GLY A 104 -18.68 -3.46 -5.57
CA GLY A 104 -18.69 -4.65 -4.74
C GLY A 104 -17.52 -5.54 -5.14
N PHE A 105 -16.62 -5.84 -4.21
CA PHE A 105 -15.47 -6.70 -4.46
C PHE A 105 -15.10 -7.52 -3.23
N SER A 106 -14.38 -8.62 -3.46
CA SER A 106 -13.70 -9.36 -2.39
C SER A 106 -12.19 -9.31 -2.61
N LEU A 107 -11.44 -9.25 -1.52
CA LEU A 107 -10.00 -9.39 -1.55
C LEU A 107 -9.65 -10.85 -1.88
N VAL A 108 -8.83 -11.06 -2.91
CA VAL A 108 -8.33 -12.40 -3.28
C VAL A 108 -6.95 -12.61 -2.67
N SER A 109 -6.05 -11.65 -2.86
CA SER A 109 -4.69 -11.69 -2.32
C SER A 109 -4.08 -10.28 -2.29
N PHE A 110 -3.01 -10.13 -1.54
CA PHE A 110 -2.08 -9.01 -1.64
C PHE A 110 -0.67 -9.53 -1.40
N GLY A 111 0.34 -8.84 -1.92
CA GLY A 111 1.75 -9.14 -1.65
C GLY A 111 2.16 -8.55 -0.31
N ASP A 112 2.63 -7.30 -0.36
CA ASP A 112 3.25 -6.62 0.78
C ASP A 112 2.43 -5.39 1.21
N VAL A 113 2.53 -4.99 2.48
CA VAL A 113 2.13 -3.63 2.89
C VAL A 113 3.28 -2.68 2.56
N VAL A 114 3.01 -1.64 1.78
CA VAL A 114 3.97 -0.57 1.49
C VAL A 114 3.82 0.48 2.59
N ILE A 115 4.85 0.54 3.44
CA ILE A 115 4.98 1.58 4.44
C ILE A 115 5.87 2.65 3.78
N ASP A 116 5.37 3.89 3.64
CA ASP A 116 6.21 5.04 3.27
C ASP A 116 7.12 5.40 4.48
N ALA A 117 7.95 4.45 4.90
CA ALA A 117 9.00 4.69 5.85
C ALA A 117 10.16 5.28 5.04
N GLY A 118 10.49 6.55 5.30
CA GLY A 118 11.48 7.30 4.53
C GLY A 118 12.80 6.55 4.29
N THR A 119 13.42 6.86 3.15
CA THR A 119 14.68 6.31 2.61
C THR A 119 14.56 4.84 2.16
N PRO A 120 14.79 4.52 0.88
CA PRO A 120 14.77 3.13 0.40
C PRO A 120 15.83 2.32 1.14
N SER A 121 15.39 1.32 1.89
CA SER A 121 16.27 0.27 2.41
C SER A 121 16.17 -0.95 1.50
N ASN A 122 17.25 -1.71 1.39
CA ASN A 122 17.31 -2.96 0.63
C ASN A 122 17.02 -4.19 1.51
N ALA A 123 16.55 -4.00 2.74
CA ALA A 123 16.34 -5.09 3.68
C ALA A 123 14.95 -5.72 3.49
N THR A 124 14.91 -7.04 3.53
CA THR A 124 13.68 -7.82 3.58
C THR A 124 13.40 -8.21 5.03
N LEU A 125 12.18 -8.02 5.48
CA LEU A 125 11.72 -8.36 6.82
C LEU A 125 10.84 -9.60 6.76
N ASP A 126 11.29 -10.67 7.39
CA ASP A 126 10.48 -11.87 7.63
C ASP A 126 9.83 -11.81 9.01
N ILE A 127 8.54 -12.10 9.09
CA ILE A 127 7.74 -12.04 10.31
C ILE A 127 7.06 -13.38 10.51
N ARG A 128 7.28 -13.97 11.68
CA ARG A 128 6.64 -15.20 12.11
C ARG A 128 5.77 -14.92 13.32
N VAL A 129 4.46 -14.98 13.12
CA VAL A 129 3.47 -14.77 14.17
C VAL A 129 2.99 -16.13 14.69
N THR A 130 2.92 -16.27 16.01
CA THR A 130 2.36 -17.44 16.69
C THR A 130 1.24 -16.96 17.60
N ALA A 131 0.01 -17.40 17.35
CA ALA A 131 -1.17 -17.06 18.14
C ALA A 131 -1.71 -18.34 18.81
N GLN A 132 -1.88 -18.32 20.14
CA GLN A 132 -2.27 -19.52 20.93
C GLN A 132 -1.41 -20.77 20.66
N GLY A 133 -0.13 -20.59 20.34
CA GLY A 133 0.78 -21.71 20.02
C GLY A 133 0.65 -22.24 18.58
N THR A 134 -0.28 -21.73 17.77
CA THR A 134 -0.39 -22.05 16.35
C THR A 134 0.43 -21.06 15.52
N PRO A 135 1.43 -21.52 14.73
CA PRO A 135 2.20 -20.66 13.85
C PRO A 135 1.35 -20.24 12.64
N VAL A 136 1.29 -18.94 12.39
CA VAL A 136 0.75 -18.33 11.18
C VAL A 136 1.79 -18.48 10.05
N PRO A 137 1.37 -18.56 8.77
CA PRO A 137 2.29 -18.53 7.64
C PRO A 137 3.30 -17.38 7.72
N LEU A 138 4.52 -17.63 7.23
CA LEU A 138 5.59 -16.64 7.21
C LEU A 138 5.18 -15.44 6.34
N ILE A 139 5.33 -14.24 6.88
CA ILE A 139 5.11 -12.99 6.16
C ILE A 139 6.48 -12.44 5.78
N THR A 140 6.64 -11.99 4.54
CA THR A 140 7.86 -11.37 4.06
C THR A 140 7.50 -9.98 3.57
N ILE A 141 8.25 -8.94 3.99
CA ILE A 141 8.05 -7.55 3.59
C ILE A 141 9.35 -7.04 2.98
N ASN A 142 9.32 -6.60 1.72
CA ASN A 142 10.51 -6.09 1.06
C ASN A 142 10.68 -4.57 1.25
N ASN A 143 11.93 -4.12 1.24
CA ASN A 143 12.33 -2.72 1.39
C ASN A 143 11.97 -2.09 2.74
N MET A 144 11.99 -2.88 3.82
CA MET A 144 11.62 -2.41 5.16
C MET A 144 12.83 -1.81 5.87
N PRO A 145 12.85 -0.50 6.18
CA PRO A 145 13.99 0.12 6.84
C PRO A 145 14.26 -0.56 8.18
N LYS A 146 15.51 -0.96 8.33
CA LYS A 146 15.97 -1.60 9.54
C LYS A 146 15.98 -0.57 10.69
N PRO A 147 15.36 -0.87 11.84
CA PRO A 147 15.40 0.00 13.01
C PRO A 147 16.84 0.19 13.50
N ALA A 148 17.17 1.43 13.87
CA ALA A 148 18.50 1.74 14.40
C ALA A 148 18.72 1.20 15.83
N ASN A 149 17.64 1.00 16.59
CA ASN A 149 17.69 0.54 17.97
C ASN A 149 16.33 -0.05 18.40
N GLN A 150 16.30 -0.62 19.61
CA GLN A 150 15.09 -1.23 20.16
C GLN A 150 13.93 -0.26 20.34
N ALA A 151 14.20 0.99 20.75
CA ALA A 151 13.12 1.96 20.91
C ALA A 151 12.39 2.20 19.59
N ALA A 152 13.14 2.44 18.51
CA ALA A 152 12.60 2.63 17.17
C ALA A 152 11.80 1.42 16.67
N PHE A 153 12.27 0.20 16.94
CA PHE A 153 11.54 -1.03 16.59
C PHE A 153 10.24 -1.20 17.38
N CYS A 154 10.28 -0.99 18.70
CA CYS A 154 9.12 -1.23 19.57
C CYS A 154 8.03 -0.17 19.43
N SER A 155 8.39 1.06 19.06
CA SER A 155 7.44 2.14 18.80
C SER A 155 6.97 2.20 17.35
N ASP A 156 7.37 1.27 16.48
CA ASP A 156 6.97 1.28 15.07
C ASP A 156 5.50 0.85 14.94
N PRO A 157 4.59 1.76 14.57
CA PRO A 157 3.17 1.44 14.46
C PRO A 157 2.88 0.47 13.30
N ALA A 158 3.73 0.45 12.28
CA ALA A 158 3.52 -0.43 11.13
C ALA A 158 3.78 -1.89 11.49
N LEU A 159 4.84 -2.16 12.26
CA LEU A 159 5.13 -3.51 12.75
C LEU A 159 4.01 -4.04 13.65
N GLN A 160 3.51 -3.20 14.57
CA GLN A 160 2.40 -3.58 15.46
C GLN A 160 1.13 -3.89 14.66
N GLN A 161 0.83 -3.08 13.65
CA GLN A 161 -0.32 -3.28 12.79
C GLN A 161 -0.21 -4.57 11.97
N THR A 162 0.99 -4.91 11.47
CA THR A 162 1.23 -6.18 10.78
C THR A 162 0.94 -7.37 11.69
N VAL A 163 1.33 -7.33 12.97
CA VAL A 163 1.02 -8.46 13.86
C VAL A 163 -0.48 -8.58 14.12
N LEU A 164 -1.16 -7.46 14.37
CA LEU A 164 -2.62 -7.41 14.58
C LEU A 164 -3.40 -8.02 13.41
N GLN A 165 -3.04 -7.65 12.18
CA GLN A 165 -3.71 -8.14 10.98
C GLN A 165 -3.49 -9.63 10.76
N ASN A 166 -2.24 -10.10 10.94
CA ASN A 166 -1.88 -11.49 10.67
C ASN A 166 -2.28 -12.46 11.79
N ALA A 167 -2.54 -11.94 12.98
CA ALA A 167 -3.18 -12.69 14.04
C ALA A 167 -4.68 -12.97 13.77
N GLY A 168 -5.24 -12.53 12.63
CA GLY A 168 -6.64 -12.76 12.25
C GLY A 168 -7.63 -11.92 13.05
N ALA A 169 -7.16 -10.82 13.65
CA ALA A 169 -7.89 -10.10 14.68
C ALA A 169 -8.01 -8.61 14.36
N ALA A 170 -8.56 -8.31 13.18
CA ALA A 170 -8.74 -6.94 12.66
C ALA A 170 -9.55 -6.01 13.58
N GLN A 171 -10.28 -6.56 14.56
CA GLN A 171 -11.07 -5.81 15.55
C GLN A 171 -10.57 -6.00 17.00
N ALA A 172 -9.41 -6.63 17.21
CA ALA A 172 -8.85 -6.84 18.54
C ALA A 172 -7.98 -5.66 18.98
N THR A 173 -7.94 -5.44 20.29
CA THR A 173 -6.96 -4.53 20.90
C THR A 173 -5.69 -5.31 21.22
N TRP A 174 -4.56 -4.90 20.66
CA TRP A 174 -3.25 -5.45 21.03
C TRP A 174 -2.71 -4.72 22.25
N THR A 175 -2.31 -5.49 23.26
CA THR A 175 -1.51 -5.00 24.38
C THR A 175 -0.14 -5.64 24.33
N MET A 176 0.91 -4.85 24.07
CA MET A 176 2.28 -5.34 24.03
C MET A 176 2.82 -5.53 25.45
N SER A 177 3.28 -6.72 25.78
CA SER A 177 3.86 -7.04 27.09
C SER A 177 5.38 -6.87 27.08
N THR A 178 6.04 -7.40 26.05
CA THR A 178 7.49 -7.28 25.90
C THR A 178 7.86 -6.98 24.48
N CYS A 179 8.92 -6.20 24.29
CA CYS A 179 9.51 -5.97 22.99
C CYS A 179 11.02 -5.89 23.11
N THR A 180 11.71 -6.65 22.26
CA THR A 180 13.18 -6.72 22.21
C THR A 180 13.64 -6.65 20.78
N PHE A 181 14.75 -5.97 20.53
CA PHE A 181 15.39 -5.92 19.22
C PHE A 181 16.90 -5.94 19.38
N SER A 182 17.58 -6.81 18.64
CA SER A 182 19.02 -6.96 18.69
C SER A 182 19.57 -7.30 17.30
N GLY A 183 20.48 -6.47 16.81
CA GLY A 183 21.13 -6.69 15.52
C GLY A 183 20.12 -6.70 14.37
N ASN A 184 19.75 -7.89 13.90
CA ASN A 184 18.83 -8.11 12.79
C ASN A 184 17.49 -8.74 13.22
N THR A 185 17.33 -9.05 14.49
CA THR A 185 16.14 -9.77 14.96
C THR A 185 15.37 -8.96 15.99
N GLY A 186 14.06 -9.03 15.89
CA GLY A 186 13.13 -8.42 16.81
C GLY A 186 12.14 -9.44 17.33
N ARG A 187 11.60 -9.20 18.51
CA ARG A 187 10.54 -10.03 19.07
C ARG A 187 9.57 -9.15 19.83
N MET A 188 8.30 -9.29 19.51
CA MET A 188 7.20 -8.68 20.24
C MET A 188 6.35 -9.79 20.85
N THR A 189 6.01 -9.65 22.13
CA THR A 189 5.00 -10.49 22.77
C THR A 189 3.89 -9.61 23.31
N GLY A 190 2.67 -10.12 23.25
CA GLY A 190 1.52 -9.36 23.68
C GLY A 190 0.30 -10.23 23.83
N THR A 191 -0.78 -9.59 24.25
CA THR A 191 -2.10 -10.21 24.34
C THR A 191 -3.05 -9.45 23.44
N LEU A 192 -3.76 -10.18 22.59
CA LEU A 192 -4.90 -9.65 21.86
C LEU A 192 -6.16 -9.82 22.69
N THR A 193 -6.90 -8.74 22.88
CA THR A 193 -8.23 -8.79 23.48
C THR A 193 -9.26 -8.63 22.38
N LEU A 194 -10.02 -9.69 22.11
CA LEU A 194 -11.23 -9.64 21.28
C LEU A 194 -12.41 -9.32 22.19
N THR A 195 -13.23 -8.35 21.82
CA THR A 195 -14.43 -7.95 22.59
C THR A 195 -15.75 -8.50 22.00
N THR A 196 -15.73 -9.04 20.78
CA THR A 196 -16.90 -9.59 20.08
C THR A 196 -16.53 -10.88 19.34
N PRO A 197 -17.41 -11.91 19.31
CA PRO A 197 -18.70 -12.05 20.01
C PRO A 197 -18.57 -12.47 21.49
N VAL A 198 -17.39 -12.87 21.96
CA VAL A 198 -17.09 -13.19 23.36
C VAL A 198 -15.74 -12.58 23.73
N ALA A 199 -15.64 -11.99 24.93
CA ALA A 199 -14.37 -11.46 25.43
C ALA A 199 -13.33 -12.58 25.55
N ALA A 200 -12.30 -12.55 24.72
CA ALA A 200 -11.23 -13.55 24.71
C ALA A 200 -9.86 -12.87 24.67
N ALA A 201 -8.92 -13.39 25.45
CA ALA A 201 -7.54 -12.96 25.50
C ALA A 201 -6.65 -14.02 24.83
N VAL A 202 -5.91 -13.62 23.81
CA VAL A 202 -5.04 -14.51 23.02
C VAL A 202 -3.60 -14.05 23.16
N SER A 203 -2.73 -14.90 23.70
CA SER A 203 -1.30 -14.64 23.74
C SER A 203 -0.69 -14.75 22.35
N ILE A 204 0.08 -13.74 21.95
CA ILE A 204 0.78 -13.70 20.68
C ILE A 204 2.27 -13.49 20.87
N VAL A 205 3.04 -14.20 20.07
CA VAL A 205 4.48 -14.00 19.89
C VAL A 205 4.73 -13.71 18.42
N ALA A 206 5.38 -12.59 18.12
CA ALA A 206 5.83 -12.25 16.79
C ALA A 206 7.36 -12.13 16.78
N ASP A 207 8.00 -12.96 15.97
CA ASP A 207 9.43 -12.92 15.71
C ASP A 207 9.69 -12.24 14.36
N PHE A 208 10.64 -11.32 14.33
CA PHE A 208 10.98 -10.46 13.20
C PHE A 208 12.44 -10.68 12.83
N THR A 209 12.74 -10.86 11.55
CA THR A 209 14.11 -11.05 11.05
C THR A 209 14.35 -10.18 9.82
N TYR A 210 15.29 -9.25 9.93
CA TYR A 210 15.77 -8.42 8.82
C TYR A 210 16.92 -9.13 8.11
N ARG A 211 16.83 -9.28 6.79
CA ARG A 211 17.84 -9.88 5.92
C ARG A 211 18.22 -8.95 4.76
#